data_AF-A0A4Y7ZYD2-F1
#
_entry.id   AF-A0A4Y7ZYD2-F1
#
_cell.length_a   1.000
_cell.length_b   1.000
_cell.length_c   1.000
_cell.angle_alpha   90.00
_cell.angle_beta   90.00
_cell.angle_gamma   90.00
#
_symmetry.space_group_name_H-M   'P 1'
#
loop_
_entity.id
_entity.type
_entity.pdbx_description
1 polymer ?
#
loop_
_entity_poly.entity_id
_entity_poly.type
_entity_poly.pdbx_seq_one_letter_code
_entity_poly.pdbx_strand_id
1 'polypeptide(L)'
;MSNLIEWSKKSNQMFNVVADEKYLLCADFKRELYELVMIDFISSKISKTDFSVLYTLIDRFLIIEDSLFKFESFVLFIQKTDITISKPNLSRALKSLELNEFIEKVEDQEKLTYLFKTEYKLLESLS
;
A
#
# COMPACT_ATOMS: atom_id res chain seq x y z
N MET A 1 10.27 -14.01 14.88
CA MET A 1 10.39 -13.48 13.51
C MET A 1 9.78 -12.09 13.52
N SER A 2 10.36 -11.09 12.85
CA SER A 2 9.72 -9.78 12.77
C SER A 2 8.43 -9.89 11.95
N ASN A 3 7.38 -9.19 12.37
CA ASN A 3 6.07 -9.15 11.71
C ASN A 3 6.21 -8.91 10.18
N LEU A 4 7.13 -8.02 9.78
CA LEU A 4 7.45 -7.73 8.39
C LEU A 4 7.96 -8.94 7.58
N ILE A 5 8.79 -9.81 8.15
CA ILE A 5 9.34 -10.97 7.43
C ILE A 5 8.25 -12.00 7.16
N GLU A 6 7.39 -12.26 8.15
CA GLU A 6 6.27 -13.19 8.01
C GLU A 6 5.24 -12.68 7.00
N TRP A 7 4.90 -11.39 7.09
CA TRP A 7 4.04 -10.71 6.12
C TRP A 7 4.57 -10.85 4.69
N SER A 8 5.82 -10.44 4.44
CA SER A 8 6.40 -10.44 3.09
C SER A 8 6.46 -11.85 2.54
N LYS A 9 6.83 -12.85 3.36
CA LYS A 9 6.85 -14.25 2.93
C LYS A 9 5.47 -14.75 2.52
N LYS A 10 4.42 -14.44 3.31
CA LYS A 10 3.06 -14.90 3.01
C LYS A 10 2.47 -14.15 1.80
N SER A 11 2.65 -12.83 1.72
CA SER A 11 2.23 -12.01 0.58
C SER A 11 2.86 -12.53 -0.72
N ASN A 12 4.17 -12.75 -0.73
CA ASN A 12 4.89 -13.24 -1.91
C ASN A 12 4.37 -14.61 -2.38
N GLN A 13 4.04 -15.51 -1.46
CA GLN A 13 3.43 -16.79 -1.80
C GLN A 13 2.08 -16.62 -2.48
N MET A 14 1.20 -15.76 -1.95
CA MET A 14 -0.10 -15.47 -2.57
C MET A 14 0.07 -14.79 -3.93
N PHE A 15 0.95 -13.79 -4.01
CA PHE A 15 1.24 -13.09 -5.25
C PHE A 15 1.70 -14.05 -6.35
N ASN A 16 2.57 -15.02 -6.05
CA ASN A 16 3.01 -16.00 -7.05
C ASN A 16 1.89 -16.92 -7.55
N VAL A 17 0.84 -17.14 -6.76
CA VAL A 17 -0.36 -17.90 -7.20
C VAL A 17 -1.24 -17.02 -8.10
N VAL A 18 -1.50 -15.79 -7.67
CA VAL A 18 -2.35 -14.82 -8.40
C VAL A 18 -1.68 -14.34 -9.69
N ALA A 19 -0.37 -14.21 -9.71
CA ALA A 19 0.41 -13.72 -10.84
C ALA A 19 0.80 -14.81 -11.86
N ASP A 20 0.36 -16.06 -11.68
CA ASP A 20 0.64 -17.13 -12.64
C ASP A 20 -0.01 -16.79 -14.00
N GLU A 21 0.85 -16.46 -14.96
CA GLU A 21 0.50 -16.03 -16.33
C GLU A 21 -0.42 -17.04 -17.04
N LYS A 22 -0.43 -18.30 -16.62
CA LYS A 22 -1.34 -19.32 -17.17
C LYS A 22 -2.82 -18.98 -17.00
N TYR A 23 -3.16 -18.15 -16.00
CA TYR A 23 -4.54 -17.83 -15.67
C TYR A 23 -4.96 -16.41 -16.08
N LEU A 24 -4.07 -15.60 -16.69
CA LEU A 24 -4.34 -14.22 -17.12
C LEU A 24 -4.82 -13.24 -16.01
N LEU A 25 -4.69 -13.62 -14.73
CA LEU A 25 -5.28 -12.91 -13.58
C LEU A 25 -4.63 -11.55 -13.26
N CYS A 26 -3.41 -11.28 -13.75
CA CYS A 26 -2.67 -10.06 -13.43
C CYS A 26 -3.37 -8.76 -13.85
N ALA A 27 -4.06 -8.76 -15.00
CA ALA A 27 -4.74 -7.56 -15.49
C ALA A 27 -5.98 -7.23 -14.65
N ASP A 28 -6.70 -8.27 -14.21
CA ASP A 28 -7.88 -8.14 -13.36
C ASP A 28 -7.48 -7.72 -11.93
N PHE A 29 -6.36 -8.22 -11.42
CA PHE A 29 -5.86 -7.89 -10.09
C PHE A 29 -5.69 -6.38 -9.84
N LYS A 30 -5.00 -5.66 -10.74
CA LYS A 30 -4.78 -4.21 -10.55
C LYS A 30 -6.09 -3.43 -10.55
N ARG A 31 -7.05 -3.85 -11.37
CA ARG A 31 -8.37 -3.23 -11.43
C ARG A 31 -9.15 -3.49 -10.14
N GLU A 32 -9.21 -4.73 -9.70
CA GLU A 32 -9.88 -5.14 -8.45
C GLU A 32 -9.28 -4.43 -7.25
N LEU A 33 -7.95 -4.24 -7.21
CA LEU A 33 -7.29 -3.47 -6.18
C LEU A 33 -7.81 -2.02 -6.11
N TYR A 34 -7.90 -1.34 -7.24
CA TYR A 34 -8.45 0.03 -7.25
C TYR A 34 -9.92 0.07 -6.87
N GLU A 35 -10.72 -0.91 -7.29
CA GLU A 35 -12.13 -1.01 -6.90
C GLU A 35 -12.27 -1.18 -5.38
N LEU A 36 -11.49 -2.08 -4.76
CA LEU A 36 -11.47 -2.26 -3.31
C LEU A 36 -10.97 -1.02 -2.56
N VAL A 37 -9.88 -0.40 -3.02
CA VAL A 37 -9.37 0.85 -2.43
C VAL A 37 -10.42 1.96 -2.48
N MET A 38 -11.20 2.05 -3.56
CA MET A 38 -12.29 3.01 -3.67
C MET A 38 -13.46 2.68 -2.73
N ILE A 39 -13.82 1.41 -2.58
CA ILE A 39 -14.85 0.96 -1.62
C ILE A 39 -14.43 1.29 -0.19
N ASP A 40 -13.19 0.96 0.18
CA ASP A 40 -12.60 1.28 1.48
C ASP A 40 -12.60 2.80 1.68
N PHE A 41 -12.21 3.59 0.67
CA PHE A 41 -12.23 5.05 0.74
C PHE A 41 -13.63 5.61 1.02
N ILE A 42 -14.63 5.20 0.24
CA ILE A 42 -16.03 5.68 0.35
C ILE A 42 -16.63 5.34 1.72
N SER A 43 -16.26 4.18 2.28
CA SER A 43 -16.74 3.73 3.59
C SER A 43 -15.96 4.33 4.78
N SER A 44 -14.77 4.86 4.54
CA SER A 44 -13.91 5.47 5.55
C SER A 44 -14.22 6.97 5.80
N LYS A 45 -13.51 7.56 6.77
CA LYS A 45 -13.58 9.00 7.07
C LYS A 45 -12.34 9.77 6.60
N ILE A 46 -11.48 9.17 5.78
CA ILE A 46 -10.23 9.82 5.35
C ILE A 46 -10.53 10.97 4.38
N SER A 47 -9.69 11.99 4.40
CA SER A 47 -9.87 13.14 3.51
C SER A 47 -9.43 12.83 2.07
N LYS A 48 -9.85 13.68 1.11
CA LYS A 48 -9.33 13.62 -0.26
C LYS A 48 -7.80 13.76 -0.32
N THR A 49 -7.20 14.52 0.60
CA THR A 49 -5.75 14.66 0.70
C THR A 49 -5.10 13.35 1.15
N ASP A 50 -5.68 12.67 2.14
CA ASP A 50 -5.18 11.37 2.62
C ASP A 50 -5.28 10.32 1.50
N PHE A 51 -6.41 10.31 0.79
CA PHE A 51 -6.60 9.45 -0.36
C PHE A 51 -5.60 9.76 -1.50
N SER A 52 -5.30 11.04 -1.76
CA SER A 52 -4.28 11.42 -2.74
C SER A 52 -2.89 10.90 -2.35
N VAL A 53 -2.55 10.88 -1.06
CA VAL A 53 -1.30 10.29 -0.55
C VAL A 53 -1.32 8.78 -0.76
N LEU A 54 -2.41 8.09 -0.42
CA LEU A 54 -2.56 6.65 -0.64
C LEU A 54 -2.42 6.28 -2.12
N TYR A 55 -3.11 6.99 -3.01
CA TYR A 55 -2.98 6.78 -4.46
C TYR A 55 -1.55 6.95 -4.94
N THR A 56 -0.85 7.97 -4.43
CA THR A 56 0.57 8.21 -4.77
C THR A 56 1.47 7.09 -4.24
N LEU A 57 1.18 6.53 -3.06
CA LEU A 57 1.88 5.37 -2.52
C LEU A 57 1.70 4.15 -3.44
N ILE A 58 0.46 3.87 -3.86
CA ILE A 58 0.13 2.77 -4.78
C ILE A 58 0.86 2.93 -6.13
N ASP A 59 0.86 4.14 -6.70
CA ASP A 59 1.43 4.39 -8.02
C ASP A 59 2.97 4.34 -8.04
N ARG A 60 3.64 4.76 -6.96
CA ARG A 60 5.09 5.03 -6.97
C ARG A 60 5.94 4.22 -6.01
N PHE A 61 5.36 3.67 -4.95
CA PHE A 61 6.10 3.06 -3.85
C PHE A 61 5.64 1.66 -3.49
N LEU A 62 4.66 1.13 -4.21
CA LEU A 62 4.14 -0.20 -3.95
C LEU A 62 5.13 -1.28 -4.42
N ILE A 63 5.49 -2.16 -3.51
CA ILE A 63 6.13 -3.44 -3.79
C ILE A 63 5.01 -4.48 -3.76
N ILE A 64 4.49 -4.77 -4.96
CA ILE A 64 3.27 -5.56 -5.17
C ILE A 64 3.42 -6.98 -4.60
N GLU A 65 4.61 -7.55 -4.72
CA GLU A 65 4.93 -8.92 -4.29
C GLU A 65 4.92 -9.08 -2.77
N ASP A 66 5.13 -7.99 -2.02
CA ASP A 66 5.20 -8.01 -0.57
C ASP A 66 4.02 -7.27 0.09
N SER A 67 3.10 -6.74 -0.72
CA SER A 67 1.99 -5.88 -0.32
C SER A 67 2.40 -4.79 0.68
N LEU A 68 3.41 -4.01 0.31
CA LEU A 68 3.92 -2.95 1.18
C LEU A 68 4.40 -1.72 0.41
N PHE A 69 4.41 -0.59 1.10
CA PHE A 69 5.05 0.64 0.63
C PHE A 69 6.41 0.81 1.27
N LYS A 70 7.40 1.22 0.49
CA LYS A 70 8.76 1.47 0.99
C LYS A 70 9.39 2.72 0.40
N PHE A 71 9.83 3.65 1.26
CA PHE A 71 10.55 4.85 0.84
C PHE A 71 11.47 5.40 1.95
N GLU A 72 12.53 6.12 1.58
CA GLU A 72 13.60 6.50 2.51
C GLU A 72 13.22 7.67 3.43
N SER A 73 12.49 8.66 2.91
CA SER A 73 12.13 9.85 3.68
C SER A 73 10.96 10.62 3.07
N PHE A 74 10.35 11.51 3.86
CA PHE A 74 9.34 12.45 3.36
C PHE A 74 9.90 13.41 2.31
N VAL A 75 11.19 13.72 2.33
CA VAL A 75 11.82 14.55 1.29
C VAL A 75 11.81 13.81 -0.04
N LEU A 76 12.27 12.55 -0.04
CA LEU A 76 12.31 11.73 -1.24
C LEU A 76 10.91 11.47 -1.78
N PHE A 77 9.94 11.21 -0.90
CA PHE A 77 8.53 11.07 -1.29
C PHE A 77 8.05 12.29 -2.07
N ILE A 78 8.22 13.50 -1.52
CA ILE A 78 7.79 14.74 -2.18
C ILE A 78 8.55 15.00 -3.49
N GLN A 79 9.84 14.64 -3.56
CA GLN A 79 10.65 14.84 -4.77
C GLN A 79 10.31 13.87 -5.90
N LYS A 80 9.91 12.63 -5.58
CA LYS A 80 9.60 11.59 -6.57
C LYS A 80 8.14 11.58 -7.02
N THR A 81 7.33 12.50 -6.50
CA THR A 81 5.89 12.53 -6.74
C THR A 81 5.46 13.93 -7.12
N ASP A 82 4.40 14.03 -7.92
CA ASP A 82 3.85 15.33 -8.34
C ASP A 82 2.86 15.90 -7.31
N ILE A 83 2.80 15.32 -6.10
CA ILE A 83 1.87 15.75 -5.06
C ILE A 83 2.38 17.00 -4.36
N THR A 84 1.56 18.06 -4.37
CA THR A 84 1.88 19.31 -3.65
C THR A 84 1.46 19.18 -2.19
N ILE A 85 2.34 18.62 -1.34
CA ILE A 85 2.08 18.43 0.09
C ILE A 85 3.30 18.82 0.94
N SER A 86 3.06 19.43 2.10
CA SER A 86 4.12 19.71 3.08
C SER A 86 4.44 18.47 3.91
N LYS A 87 5.67 18.35 4.44
CA LYS A 87 6.06 17.22 5.31
C LYS A 87 5.13 17.00 6.52
N PRO A 88 4.66 18.05 7.24
CA PRO A 88 3.69 17.87 8.32
C PRO A 88 2.35 17.31 7.84
N ASN A 89 1.88 17.75 6.66
CA ASN A 89 0.64 17.25 6.08
C ASN A 89 0.76 15.81 5.60
N LEU A 90 1.92 15.43 5.03
CA LEU A 90 2.21 14.05 4.67
C LEU A 90 2.24 13.14 5.90
N SER A 91 2.92 13.57 6.97
CA SER A 91 2.94 12.84 8.24
C SER A 91 1.54 12.63 8.81
N ARG A 92 0.68 13.66 8.76
CA ARG A 92 -0.72 13.57 9.19
C ARG A 92 -1.52 12.61 8.32
N ALA A 93 -1.35 12.68 7.01
CA ALA A 93 -2.04 11.81 6.06
C ALA A 93 -1.68 10.34 6.28
N LEU A 94 -0.39 10.02 6.43
CA LEU A 94 0.07 8.66 6.74
C LEU A 94 -0.55 8.15 8.05
N LYS A 95 -0.55 8.97 9.11
CA LYS A 95 -1.24 8.62 10.36
C LYS A 95 -2.76 8.43 10.20
N SER A 96 -3.41 9.24 9.37
CA SER A 96 -4.83 9.10 9.05
C SER A 96 -5.11 7.76 8.37
N LEU A 97 -4.27 7.38 7.40
CA LEU A 97 -4.35 6.09 6.71
C LEU A 97 -4.11 4.91 7.66
N GLU A 98 -3.17 5.04 8.60
CA GLU A 98 -2.92 4.05 9.66
C GLU A 98 -4.15 3.88 10.57
N LEU A 99 -4.74 4.98 11.05
CA LEU A 99 -5.92 4.98 11.91
C LEU A 99 -7.18 4.41 11.24
N ASN A 100 -7.25 4.47 9.91
CA ASN A 100 -8.36 3.93 9.11
C ASN A 100 -8.00 2.58 8.47
N GLU A 101 -6.96 1.91 8.97
CA GLU A 101 -6.59 0.54 8.60
C GLU A 101 -6.25 0.30 7.11
N PHE A 102 -5.93 1.36 6.36
CA PHE A 102 -5.40 1.20 4.99
C PHE A 102 -3.97 0.66 5.03
N ILE A 103 -3.18 1.17 5.97
CA ILE A 103 -1.77 0.84 6.11
C ILE A 103 -1.39 0.56 7.56
N GLU A 104 -0.27 -0.10 7.78
CA GLU A 104 0.31 -0.29 9.11
C GLU A 104 1.81 -0.01 9.08
N LYS A 105 2.25 0.95 9.90
CA LYS A 105 3.68 1.24 10.01
C LYS A 105 4.40 0.12 10.74
N VAL A 106 5.51 -0.34 10.16
CA VAL A 106 6.41 -1.30 10.79
C VAL A 106 7.80 -0.70 10.96
N GLU A 107 8.52 -1.15 11.98
CA GLU A 107 9.91 -0.75 12.17
C GLU A 107 10.80 -1.40 11.11
N ASP A 108 11.48 -0.56 10.36
CA ASP A 108 12.54 -0.92 9.42
C ASP A 108 13.64 0.13 9.58
N GLN A 109 14.86 -0.31 9.88
CA GLN A 109 15.93 0.55 10.42
C GLN A 109 16.34 1.68 9.47
N GLU A 110 16.12 1.51 8.17
CA GLU A 110 16.62 2.43 7.15
C GLU A 110 15.53 3.11 6.33
N LYS A 111 14.28 2.61 6.40
CA LYS A 111 13.22 3.01 5.49
C LYS A 111 11.89 3.19 6.22
N LEU A 112 11.07 4.07 5.69
CA LEU A 112 9.66 4.16 6.04
C LEU A 112 8.94 3.03 5.32
N THR A 113 8.53 2.03 6.10
CA THR A 113 7.87 0.82 5.60
C THR A 113 6.46 0.74 6.18
N TYR A 114 5.50 0.52 5.28
CA TYR A 114 4.09 0.41 5.62
C TYR A 114 3.49 -0.82 4.96
N LEU A 115 2.88 -1.70 5.74
CA LEU A 115 2.13 -2.84 5.22
C LEU A 115 0.84 -2.32 4.58
N PHE A 116 0.50 -2.77 3.37
CA PHE A 116 -0.70 -2.34 2.66
C PHE A 116 -1.81 -3.38 2.80
N LYS A 117 -2.80 -3.08 3.66
CA LYS A 117 -3.79 -4.07 4.09
C LYS A 117 -4.80 -4.43 3.00
N THR A 118 -5.21 -3.47 2.17
CA THR A 118 -6.21 -3.71 1.13
C THR A 118 -5.70 -4.70 0.07
N GLU A 119 -4.47 -4.49 -0.42
CA GLU A 119 -3.87 -5.42 -1.40
C GLU A 119 -3.62 -6.80 -0.80
N TYR A 120 -3.14 -6.87 0.44
CA TYR A 120 -2.90 -8.14 1.10
C TYR A 120 -4.20 -8.96 1.25
N LYS A 121 -5.31 -8.31 1.63
CA LYS A 121 -6.63 -8.95 1.68
C LYS A 121 -7.12 -9.41 0.31
N LEU A 122 -6.85 -8.63 -0.74
CA LEU A 122 -7.18 -9.02 -2.11
C LEU A 122 -6.42 -10.28 -2.52
N LEU A 123 -5.10 -10.31 -2.28
CA LEU A 123 -4.28 -11.50 -2.49
C LEU A 123 -4.83 -12.70 -1.71
N GLU A 124 -5.18 -12.54 -0.43
CA GLU A 124 -5.77 -13.61 0.38
C GLU A 124 -7.09 -14.14 -0.18
N SER A 125 -7.87 -13.31 -0.89
CA SER A 125 -9.14 -13.71 -1.49
C SER A 125 -8.99 -14.45 -2.83
N LEU A 126 -7.84 -14.29 -3.49
CA LEU A 126 -7.58 -14.82 -4.83
C LEU A 126 -6.58 -15.99 -4.83
N SER A 127 -5.83 -16.20 -3.73
CA SER A 127 -4.82 -17.26 -3.57
C SER A 127 -5.37 -18.58 -3.02
#